data_AF-A0A517ZSN4-F1
#
_entry.id   AF-A0A517ZSN4-F1
#
_cell.length_a   1.000
_cell.length_b   1.000
_cell.length_c   1.000
_cell.angle_alpha   90.00
_cell.angle_beta   90.00
_cell.angle_gamma   90.00
#
_symmetry.space_group_name_H-M   'P 1'
#
loop_
_entity.id
_entity.type
_entity.pdbx_description
1 polymer ?
#
loop_
_entity_poly.entity_id
_entity_poly.type
_entity_poly.pdbx_seq_one_letter_code
_entity_poly.pdbx_strand_id
1 'polypeptide(L)'
;MPRSNWKLHLNASRQEQAEKIFNRCIMAIGRLPMDATVKPYSKGGYLAVFELYHSDKMGWGDLVVEVLSMGQKLGVGWTLLGDANSDPSAVLATNTGSRSSVSGLSWAEWQLNQHEMD
;
A
#
# COMPACT_ATOMS: atom_id res chain seq x y z
N MET A 1 3.07 15.80 -9.74
CA MET A 1 3.90 14.90 -8.90
C MET A 1 3.25 13.52 -8.87
N PRO A 2 3.95 12.44 -9.22
CA PRO A 2 3.38 11.09 -9.24
C PRO A 2 2.96 10.64 -7.84
N ARG A 3 1.92 9.79 -7.79
CA ARG A 3 1.33 9.32 -6.53
C ARG A 3 1.05 7.83 -6.60
N SER A 4 1.19 7.16 -5.47
CA SER A 4 0.63 5.82 -5.28
C SER A 4 -0.43 5.86 -4.19
N ASN A 5 -1.59 5.29 -4.49
CA ASN A 5 -2.68 5.10 -3.54
C ASN A 5 -2.53 3.75 -2.88
N TRP A 6 -2.74 3.69 -1.57
CA TRP A 6 -2.60 2.47 -0.78
C TRP A 6 -3.87 2.18 0.01
N LYS A 7 -4.20 0.90 0.10
CA LYS A 7 -5.25 0.38 0.97
C LYS A 7 -4.70 -0.79 1.78
N LEU A 8 -4.89 -0.77 3.09
CA LEU A 8 -4.43 -1.83 3.99
C LEU A 8 -5.59 -2.32 4.85
N HIS A 9 -5.86 -3.61 4.83
CA HIS A 9 -6.81 -4.22 5.75
C HIS A 9 -6.10 -4.71 7.00
N LEU A 10 -6.53 -4.15 8.12
CA LEU A 10 -5.91 -4.31 9.42
C LEU A 10 -6.81 -5.20 10.28
N ASN A 11 -6.30 -6.36 10.66
CA ASN A 11 -6.96 -7.26 11.58
C ASN A 11 -6.84 -6.71 13.01
N ALA A 12 -7.82 -5.89 13.39
CA ALA A 12 -7.93 -5.29 14.71
C ALA A 12 -9.39 -5.21 15.15
N SER A 13 -9.64 -5.34 16.45
CA SER A 13 -10.98 -5.20 17.04
C SER A 13 -11.25 -3.80 17.60
N ARG A 14 -10.23 -2.94 17.67
CA ARG A 14 -10.31 -1.57 18.20
C ARG A 14 -9.48 -0.61 17.34
N GLN A 15 -9.91 0.66 17.27
CA GLN A 15 -9.25 1.72 16.51
C GLN A 15 -7.78 1.89 16.89
N GLU A 16 -7.47 1.97 18.20
CA GLU A 16 -6.08 2.13 18.68
C GLU A 16 -5.16 1.00 18.23
N GLN A 17 -5.68 -0.23 18.15
CA GLN A 17 -4.91 -1.38 17.66
C GLN A 17 -4.69 -1.28 16.15
N ALA A 18 -5.71 -0.84 15.40
CA ALA A 18 -5.59 -0.60 13.97
C ALA A 18 -4.51 0.46 13.68
N GLU A 19 -4.52 1.57 14.41
CA GLU A 19 -3.51 2.63 14.28
C GLU A 19 -2.09 2.13 14.57
N LYS A 20 -1.91 1.27 15.59
CA LYS A 20 -0.61 0.62 15.85
C LYS A 20 -0.15 -0.30 14.71
N ILE A 21 -1.06 -1.05 14.09
CA ILE A 21 -0.73 -1.87 12.91
C ILE A 21 -0.36 -0.97 11.74
N PHE A 22 -1.18 0.05 11.47
CA PHE A 22 -0.94 1.04 10.42
C PHE A 22 0.43 1.70 10.55
N ASN A 23 0.79 2.19 11.75
CA ASN A 23 2.09 2.81 12.00
C ASN A 23 3.25 1.85 11.74
N ARG A 24 3.10 0.55 12.03
CA ARG A 24 4.12 -0.45 11.67
C ARG A 24 4.23 -0.64 10.16
N CYS A 25 3.13 -0.61 9.42
CA CYS A 25 3.16 -0.62 7.96
C CYS A 25 3.88 0.62 7.40
N ILE A 26 3.58 1.82 7.91
CA ILE A 26 4.24 3.06 7.48
C ILE A 26 5.74 3.06 7.80
N MET A 27 6.13 2.60 9.00
CA MET A 27 7.53 2.41 9.36
C MET A 27 8.24 1.41 8.43
N ALA A 28 7.57 0.30 8.07
CA ALA A 28 8.12 -0.68 7.14
C ALA A 28 8.28 -0.10 5.73
N ILE A 29 7.28 0.60 5.19
CA ILE A 29 7.36 1.30 3.90
C ILE A 29 8.53 2.29 3.90
N GLY A 30 8.71 3.01 5.02
CA GLY A 30 9.77 4.00 5.20
C GLY A 30 9.44 5.37 4.58
N ARG A 31 8.17 5.65 4.35
CA ARG A 31 7.69 6.94 3.83
C ARG A 31 6.38 7.32 4.53
N LEU A 32 6.33 8.56 5.04
CA LEU A 32 5.13 9.09 5.67
C LEU A 32 4.09 9.47 4.60
N PRO A 33 2.80 9.15 4.81
CA PRO A 33 1.73 9.61 3.95
C PRO A 33 1.44 11.10 4.18
N MET A 34 0.94 11.77 3.13
CA MET A 34 0.39 13.13 3.23
C MET A 34 -0.89 13.14 4.06
N ASP A 35 -1.83 12.29 3.66
CA ASP A 35 -3.10 12.07 4.32
C ASP A 35 -3.31 10.56 4.51
N ALA A 36 -3.92 10.21 5.63
CA ALA A 36 -4.31 8.84 5.92
C ALA A 36 -5.62 8.82 6.68
N THR A 37 -6.46 7.83 6.37
CA THR A 37 -7.66 7.53 7.16
C THR A 37 -7.60 6.09 7.59
N VAL A 38 -7.97 5.81 8.83
CA VAL A 38 -8.14 4.45 9.36
C VAL A 38 -9.55 4.36 9.91
N LYS A 39 -10.41 3.55 9.30
CA LYS A 39 -11.83 3.45 9.64
C LYS A 39 -12.30 1.99 9.75
N PRO A 40 -13.35 1.70 10.54
CA PRO A 40 -13.93 0.36 10.57
C PRO A 40 -14.32 -0.11 9.17
N TYR A 41 -14.04 -1.38 8.87
CA TYR A 41 -14.37 -1.97 7.57
C TYR A 41 -15.58 -2.91 7.68
N SER A 42 -16.51 -2.82 6.73
CA SER A 42 -17.78 -3.57 6.77
C SER A 42 -17.58 -5.09 6.74
N LYS A 43 -16.43 -5.57 6.27
CA LYS A 43 -16.05 -7.00 6.25
C LYS A 43 -15.25 -7.42 7.49
N GLY A 44 -15.31 -6.64 8.56
CA GLY A 44 -14.54 -6.83 9.79
C GLY A 44 -13.16 -6.17 9.75
N GLY A 45 -12.59 -5.89 10.92
CA GLY A 45 -11.33 -5.17 11.04
C GLY A 45 -11.44 -3.68 10.66
N TYR A 46 -10.31 -3.11 10.25
CA TYR A 46 -10.19 -1.70 9.85
C TYR A 46 -9.54 -1.59 8.48
N LEU A 47 -9.89 -0.55 7.73
CA LEU A 47 -9.28 -0.22 6.45
C LEU A 47 -8.50 1.09 6.61
N ALA A 48 -7.20 1.03 6.34
CA ALA A 48 -6.39 2.21 6.17
C ALA A 48 -6.32 2.59 4.69
N VAL A 49 -6.53 3.86 4.36
CA VAL A 49 -6.38 4.41 3.02
C VAL A 49 -5.49 5.65 3.10
N PHE A 50 -4.46 5.71 2.26
CA PHE A 50 -3.49 6.81 2.25
C PHE A 50 -2.82 6.96 0.88
N GLU A 51 -2.18 8.11 0.67
CA GLU A 51 -1.39 8.41 -0.52
C GLU A 51 0.08 8.62 -0.15
N LEU A 52 0.97 8.12 -1.02
CA LEU A 52 2.39 8.45 -0.99
C LEU A 52 2.75 9.25 -2.23
N TYR A 53 3.52 10.31 -2.01
CA TYR A 53 4.06 11.17 -3.05
C TYR A 53 5.45 10.68 -3.46
N HIS A 54 5.76 10.78 -4.75
CA HIS A 54 7.03 10.33 -5.32
C HIS A 54 7.73 11.46 -6.08
N SER A 55 9.05 11.36 -6.24
CA SER A 55 9.81 12.42 -6.92
C SER A 55 9.31 12.62 -8.35
N ASP A 56 9.16 13.89 -8.74
CA ASP A 56 8.88 14.35 -10.10
C ASP A 56 10.03 14.11 -11.09
N LYS A 57 11.24 13.83 -10.59
CA LYS A 57 12.44 13.58 -11.39
C LYS A 57 12.62 12.10 -11.75
N MET A 58 11.78 11.22 -11.21
CA MET A 58 11.91 9.78 -11.39
C MET A 58 11.29 9.34 -12.71
N GLY A 59 12.00 8.50 -13.48
CA GLY A 59 11.44 7.86 -14.66
C GLY A 59 10.33 6.88 -14.28
N TRP A 60 9.41 6.61 -15.21
CA TRP A 60 8.26 5.74 -14.93
C TRP A 60 8.68 4.34 -14.45
N GLY A 61 9.67 3.72 -15.10
CA GLY A 61 10.17 2.41 -14.68
C GLY A 61 10.74 2.40 -13.26
N ASP A 62 11.51 3.44 -12.91
CA ASP A 62 12.06 3.59 -11.55
C ASP A 62 10.95 3.78 -10.52
N LEU A 63 9.87 4.49 -10.88
CA LEU A 63 8.70 4.70 -10.03
C LEU A 63 7.95 3.40 -9.77
N VAL A 64 7.78 2.56 -10.80
CA VAL A 64 7.20 1.21 -10.65
C VAL A 64 8.07 0.37 -9.71
N VAL A 65 9.39 0.38 -9.90
CA VAL A 65 10.33 -0.35 -9.03
C VAL A 65 10.33 0.18 -7.60
N GLU A 66 10.22 1.49 -7.40
CA GLU A 66 10.13 2.11 -6.07
C GLU A 66 8.89 1.62 -5.32
N VAL A 67 7.71 1.67 -5.95
CA VAL A 67 6.45 1.25 -5.33
C VAL A 67 6.45 -0.26 -5.07
N LEU A 68 6.97 -1.07 -5.99
CA LEU A 68 7.18 -2.52 -5.78
C LEU A 68 8.08 -2.78 -4.58
N SER A 69 9.18 -2.04 -4.47
CA SER A 69 10.14 -2.17 -3.35
C SER A 69 9.49 -1.77 -2.03
N MET A 70 8.65 -0.74 -2.00
CA MET A 70 7.84 -0.39 -0.82
C MET A 70 6.86 -1.51 -0.45
N GLY A 71 6.17 -2.08 -1.44
CA GLY A 71 5.22 -3.18 -1.24
C GLY A 71 5.91 -4.43 -0.68
N GLN A 72 7.11 -4.75 -1.16
CA GLN A 72 7.89 -5.89 -0.67
C GLN A 72 8.28 -5.79 0.81
N LYS A 73 8.37 -4.56 1.36
CA LYS A 73 8.60 -4.37 2.80
C LYS A 73 7.39 -4.75 3.64
N LEU A 74 6.18 -4.69 3.09
CA LEU A 74 4.95 -5.15 3.75
C LEU A 74 4.74 -6.66 3.65
N GLY A 75 5.31 -7.31 2.64
CA GLY A 75 5.16 -8.74 2.42
C GLY A 75 5.58 -9.19 1.02
N VAL A 76 5.53 -10.50 0.80
CA VAL A 76 5.92 -11.16 -0.47
C VAL A 76 4.74 -11.89 -1.11
N GLY A 77 4.86 -12.20 -2.40
CA GLY A 77 3.81 -12.86 -3.17
C GLY A 77 2.72 -11.90 -3.65
N TRP A 78 3.12 -10.69 -4.05
CA TRP A 78 2.22 -9.70 -4.65
C TRP A 78 1.76 -10.18 -6.03
N THR A 79 0.46 -10.05 -6.30
CA THR A 79 -0.11 -10.24 -7.63
C THR A 79 -0.18 -8.87 -8.32
N LEU A 80 0.56 -8.70 -9.41
CA LEU A 80 0.49 -7.52 -10.26
C LEU A 80 -0.78 -7.54 -11.11
N LEU A 81 -1.42 -6.39 -11.22
CA LEU A 81 -2.67 -6.12 -11.93
C LEU A 81 -2.53 -4.82 -12.74
N GLY A 82 -3.42 -4.59 -13.71
CA GLY A 82 -3.37 -3.41 -14.59
C GLY A 82 -2.27 -3.51 -15.66
N ASP A 83 -1.85 -2.37 -16.23
CA ASP A 83 -0.76 -2.27 -17.19
C ASP A 83 0.46 -1.57 -16.57
N ALA A 84 1.62 -2.24 -16.63
CA ALA A 84 2.88 -1.72 -16.09
C ALA A 84 3.32 -0.38 -16.71
N ASN A 85 2.83 -0.02 -17.90
CA ASN A 85 3.21 1.19 -18.61
C ASN A 85 2.32 2.40 -18.31
N SER A 86 1.15 2.19 -17.71
CA SER A 86 0.16 3.26 -17.50
C SER A 86 -0.40 3.31 -16.08
N ASP A 87 -0.81 2.18 -15.53
CA ASP A 87 -1.62 2.11 -14.31
C ASP A 87 -1.36 0.84 -13.47
N PRO A 88 -0.09 0.51 -13.16
CA PRO A 88 0.20 -0.70 -12.43
C PRO A 88 -0.43 -0.64 -11.05
N SER A 89 -1.00 -1.76 -10.66
CA SER A 89 -1.48 -2.00 -9.32
C SER A 89 -1.03 -3.37 -8.85
N ALA A 90 -1.06 -3.60 -7.55
CA ALA A 90 -0.86 -4.94 -7.04
C ALA A 90 -1.62 -5.18 -5.76
N VAL A 91 -1.92 -6.45 -5.51
CA VAL A 91 -2.57 -6.92 -4.29
C VAL A 91 -1.69 -7.95 -3.61
N LEU A 92 -1.49 -7.77 -2.32
CA LEU A 92 -0.99 -8.77 -1.39
C LEU A 92 -2.18 -9.28 -0.59
N ALA A 93 -2.63 -10.51 -0.85
CA ALA A 93 -3.69 -11.15 -0.07
C ALA A 93 -3.10 -12.37 0.63
N THR A 94 -3.05 -12.38 1.97
CA THR A 94 -2.46 -13.50 2.73
C THR A 94 -3.20 -14.82 2.48
N ASN A 95 -2.69 -15.60 1.52
CA ASN A 95 -3.18 -16.89 1.06
C ASN A 95 -1.97 -17.79 0.73
N THR A 96 -2.20 -18.94 0.10
CA THR A 96 -1.12 -19.90 -0.18
C THR A 96 -0.06 -19.30 -1.11
N GLY A 97 1.13 -19.02 -0.57
CA GLY A 97 2.29 -18.49 -1.32
C GLY A 97 2.60 -17.01 -1.08
N SER A 98 1.70 -16.28 -0.40
CA SER A 98 1.91 -14.89 -0.02
C SER A 98 2.02 -14.76 1.50
N ARG A 99 2.83 -13.82 1.96
CA ARG A 99 3.06 -13.60 3.39
C ARG A 99 3.23 -12.12 3.68
N SER A 100 2.42 -11.61 4.61
CA SER A 100 2.66 -10.31 5.22
C SER A 100 3.85 -10.39 6.19
N SER A 101 4.74 -9.41 6.11
CA SER A 101 5.82 -9.17 7.06
C SER A 101 5.35 -8.39 8.29
N VAL A 102 4.16 -7.79 8.24
CA VAL A 102 3.59 -6.99 9.33
C VAL A 102 2.44 -7.76 10.00
N SER A 103 2.64 -8.13 11.27
CA SER A 103 1.61 -8.80 12.06
C SER A 103 0.35 -7.93 12.19
N GLY A 104 -0.80 -8.49 11.80
CA GLY A 104 -2.09 -7.80 11.79
C GLY A 104 -2.45 -7.17 10.44
N LEU A 105 -1.58 -7.20 9.43
CA LEU A 105 -1.93 -6.85 8.06
C LEU A 105 -2.47 -8.08 7.32
N SER A 106 -3.74 -8.06 6.96
CA SER A 106 -4.43 -9.18 6.29
C SER A 106 -4.24 -9.14 4.78
N TRP A 107 -4.42 -7.96 4.19
CA TRP A 107 -4.14 -7.70 2.79
C TRP A 107 -3.75 -6.25 2.57
N ALA A 108 -3.01 -6.01 1.50
CA ALA A 108 -2.61 -4.69 1.05
C ALA A 108 -2.83 -4.56 -0.45
N GLU A 109 -3.13 -3.36 -0.91
CA GLU A 109 -3.27 -3.00 -2.30
C GLU A 109 -2.55 -1.67 -2.51
N TRP A 110 -1.86 -1.55 -3.64
CA TRP A 110 -1.42 -0.26 -4.14
C TRP A 110 -1.78 -0.09 -5.61
N GLN A 111 -1.95 1.16 -6.00
CA GLN A 111 -2.11 1.57 -7.39
C GLN A 111 -1.23 2.79 -7.63
N LEU A 112 -0.43 2.76 -8.70
CA LEU A 112 0.36 3.88 -9.12
C LEU A 112 -0.40 4.64 -10.21
N ASN A 113 -0.59 5.95 -10.00
CA ASN A 113 -1.27 6.80 -10.96
C ASN A 113 -0.25 7.72 -11.64
N GLN A 114 -0.28 7.76 -12.97
CA GLN A 114 0.31 8.88 -13.69
C GLN A 114 -0.46 10.15 -13.34
N HIS A 115 0.28 11.23 -13.13
CA HIS A 115 -0.32 12.55 -13.20
C HIS A 115 -0.53 12.83 -14.70
N GLU A 116 -1.77 12.89 -15.17
CA GLU A 116 -2.07 13.51 -16.45
C GLU A 116 -1.61 14.98 -16.34
N MET A 117 -0.54 15.33 -17.04
CA MET A 117 -0.27 16.73 -17.33
C MET A 117 -1.08 17.03 -18.59
N ASP A 118 -2.24 17.66 -18.40
CA ASP A 118 -2.91 18.41 -19.47
C ASP A 118 -1.99 19.55 -19.97
#